data_AF-A0A2M6W1T9-F1
#
_entry.id   AF-A0A2M6W1T9-F1
#
_cell.length_a   1.000
_cell.length_b   1.000
_cell.length_c   1.000
_cell.angle_alpha   90.00
_cell.angle_beta   90.00
_cell.angle_gamma   90.00
#
_symmetry.space_group_name_H-M   'P 1'
#
loop_
_entity.id
_entity.type
_entity.pdbx_description
1 polymer ?
#
loop_
_entity_poly.entity_id
_entity_poly.type
_entity_poly.pdbx_seq_one_letter_code
_entity_poly.pdbx_strand_id
1 'polypeptide(L)'
;MTKKSIIGSIVCIGILVILVIIVLGSIGGKSSQGDLYYDEDFSYGESAGVDSLGIAGAGLTEQASKRTMVAPAPTFDTSASDDTTQGQERLIIKTGTIAIVVEEVGLAVEQVQRFAESHNGFVVSSNAYNTGIAPRAEITIRVPVETFD
;
A
#
# COMPACT_ATOMS: atom_id res chain seq x y z
N MET A 1 20.37 -11.31 -66.47
CA MET A 1 20.02 -11.02 -65.06
C MET A 1 18.76 -11.81 -64.71
N THR A 2 18.87 -12.68 -63.72
CA THR A 2 18.01 -13.85 -63.49
C THR A 2 16.71 -13.48 -62.79
N LYS A 3 15.56 -13.81 -63.39
CA LYS A 3 14.18 -13.55 -62.89
C LYS A 3 13.95 -13.92 -61.42
N LYS A 4 14.76 -14.83 -60.86
CA LYS A 4 14.78 -15.21 -59.43
C LYS A 4 15.12 -14.06 -58.48
N SER A 5 15.98 -13.10 -58.86
CA SER A 5 16.35 -11.96 -57.99
C SER A 5 15.25 -10.91 -57.88
N ILE A 6 14.38 -10.79 -58.89
CA ILE A 6 13.27 -9.83 -58.90
C ILE A 6 12.17 -10.29 -57.94
N ILE A 7 11.88 -11.60 -57.93
CA ILE A 7 10.88 -12.20 -57.03
C ILE A 7 11.34 -12.09 -55.57
N GLY A 8 12.63 -12.33 -55.30
CA GLY A 8 13.21 -12.16 -53.96
C GLY A 8 13.10 -10.72 -53.44
N SER A 9 13.34 -9.72 -54.29
CA SER A 9 13.25 -8.32 -53.90
C SER A 9 11.82 -7.88 -53.59
N ILE A 10 10.82 -8.36 -54.33
CA ILE A 10 9.41 -8.03 -54.08
C ILE A 10 8.94 -8.65 -52.76
N VAL A 11 9.35 -9.88 -52.47
CA VAL A 11 9.03 -10.54 -51.19
C VAL A 11 9.69 -9.83 -50.01
N CYS A 12 10.95 -9.42 -50.14
CA CYS A 12 11.63 -8.63 -49.10
C CYS A 12 10.97 -7.28 -48.85
N ILE A 13 10.54 -6.57 -49.91
CA ILE A 13 9.84 -5.29 -49.78
C ILE A 13 8.48 -5.49 -49.10
N GLY A 14 7.73 -6.53 -49.48
CA GLY A 14 6.45 -6.85 -48.84
C GLY A 14 6.57 -7.15 -47.34
N ILE A 15 7.59 -7.92 -46.94
CA ILE A 15 7.87 -8.21 -45.53
C ILE A 15 8.25 -6.93 -44.77
N LEU A 16 9.05 -6.06 -45.39
CA LEU A 16 9.49 -4.80 -44.76
C LEU A 16 8.30 -3.85 -44.55
N VAL A 17 7.38 -3.76 -45.51
CA VAL A 17 6.15 -2.95 -45.37
C VAL A 17 5.24 -3.49 -44.25
N ILE A 18 5.10 -4.82 -44.14
CA ILE A 18 4.32 -5.45 -43.07
C ILE A 18 4.94 -5.16 -41.69
N LEU A 19 6.27 -5.24 -41.57
CA LEU A 19 6.97 -4.90 -40.33
C LEU A 19 6.80 -3.42 -39.94
N VAL A 20 6.82 -2.51 -40.91
CA VAL A 20 6.57 -1.08 -40.66
C VAL A 20 5.13 -0.82 -40.18
N ILE A 21 4.14 -1.51 -40.74
CA ILE A 21 2.74 -1.38 -40.31
C ILE A 21 2.56 -1.89 -38.87
N ILE A 22 3.23 -2.98 -38.49
CA ILE A 22 3.18 -3.51 -37.12
C ILE A 22 3.79 -2.51 -36.13
N VAL A 23 4.93 -1.89 -36.47
CA VAL A 23 5.60 -0.90 -35.61
C VAL A 23 4.79 0.40 -35.48
N LEU A 24 4.13 0.85 -36.56
CA LEU A 24 3.27 2.03 -36.52
C LEU A 24 1.94 1.76 -35.79
N GLY A 25 1.42 0.53 -35.84
CA GLY A 25 0.20 0.11 -35.12
C GLY A 25 0.32 0.13 -33.60
N SER A 26 1.53 0.06 -33.05
CA SER A 26 1.80 0.10 -31.60
C SER A 26 1.85 1.52 -30.98
N ILE A 27 1.77 2.59 -31.78
CA ILE A 27 1.85 3.98 -31.27
C ILE A 27 0.46 4.56 -30.91
N GLY A 28 -0.62 3.82 -31.18
CA GLY A 28 -1.99 4.21 -30.83
C GLY A 28 -2.38 3.90 -29.38
N GLY A 29 -1.77 4.58 -28.41
CA GLY A 29 -2.19 4.52 -27.01
C GLY A 29 -3.62 5.03 -26.84
N LYS A 30 -4.52 4.16 -26.36
CA LYS A 30 -5.83 4.59 -25.84
C LYS A 30 -5.60 5.19 -24.46
N SER A 31 -5.52 6.51 -24.39
CA SER A 31 -5.56 7.27 -23.15
C SER A 31 -6.92 7.07 -22.48
N SER A 32 -6.98 6.18 -21.49
CA SER A 32 -8.12 6.08 -20.58
C SER A 32 -7.98 7.20 -19.54
N GLN A 33 -8.64 8.34 -19.77
CA GLN A 33 -8.92 9.32 -18.72
C GLN A 33 -9.91 8.66 -17.75
N GLY A 34 -9.37 8.04 -16.71
CA GLY A 34 -10.14 7.76 -15.51
C GLY A 34 -10.10 8.99 -14.63
N ASP A 35 -11.13 9.83 -14.71
CA ASP A 35 -11.41 10.84 -13.68
C ASP A 35 -11.83 10.09 -12.41
N LEU A 36 -10.84 9.71 -11.59
CA LEU A 36 -11.08 9.20 -10.25
C LEU A 36 -11.28 10.39 -9.32
N TYR A 37 -12.54 10.70 -9.08
CA TYR A 37 -13.02 11.58 -8.03
C TYR A 37 -12.71 10.91 -6.68
N TYR A 38 -11.67 11.39 -5.99
CA TYR A 38 -11.42 11.01 -4.61
C TYR A 38 -12.38 11.80 -3.71
N ASP A 39 -13.37 11.11 -3.15
CA ASP A 39 -14.19 11.60 -2.05
C ASP A 39 -13.36 11.44 -0.76
N GLU A 40 -12.65 12.51 -0.37
CA GLU A 40 -11.96 12.59 0.93
C GLU A 40 -12.92 13.12 1.99
N ASP A 41 -13.67 12.23 2.62
CA ASP A 41 -14.37 12.53 3.88
C ASP A 41 -13.86 11.57 4.99
N PHE A 42 -12.61 11.77 5.41
CA PHE A 42 -12.11 11.25 6.68
C PHE A 42 -12.21 12.33 7.75
N SER A 43 -13.40 12.43 8.33
CA SER A 43 -13.66 13.19 9.54
C SER A 43 -12.89 12.58 10.72
N TYR A 44 -11.81 13.25 11.14
CA TYR A 44 -11.21 13.00 12.44
C TYR A 44 -12.24 13.36 13.51
N GLY A 45 -12.80 12.35 14.18
CA GLY A 45 -13.56 12.54 15.41
C GLY A 45 -12.66 13.15 16.48
N GLU A 46 -12.70 14.48 16.59
CA GLU A 46 -12.08 15.25 17.66
C GLU A 46 -12.81 14.94 18.97
N SER A 47 -12.34 13.93 19.71
CA SER A 47 -12.66 13.80 21.12
C SER A 47 -11.76 14.75 21.89
N ALA A 48 -12.24 15.98 22.07
CA ALA A 48 -11.66 16.92 23.02
C ALA A 48 -11.74 16.31 24.42
N GLY A 49 -10.63 15.68 24.83
CA GLY A 49 -10.34 15.37 26.23
C GLY A 49 -10.26 16.69 26.98
N VAL A 50 -11.34 17.03 27.67
CA VAL A 50 -11.39 18.15 28.60
C VAL A 50 -10.50 17.79 29.79
N ASP A 51 -9.32 18.40 29.86
CA ASP A 51 -8.61 18.58 31.12
C ASP A 51 -7.64 19.76 30.98
N SER A 52 -8.15 20.96 31.27
CA SER A 52 -7.30 22.07 31.70
C SER A 52 -8.00 22.85 32.80
N LEU A 53 -7.38 22.79 33.97
CA LEU A 53 -7.82 23.31 35.25
C LEU A 53 -7.87 24.85 35.27
N GLY A 54 -8.95 25.39 35.86
CA GLY A 54 -8.94 26.59 36.69
C GLY A 54 -9.53 27.88 36.08
N ILE A 55 -10.68 28.35 36.57
CA ILE A 55 -10.79 29.32 37.69
C ILE A 55 -12.25 29.80 37.84
N ALA A 56 -12.71 29.75 39.10
CA ALA A 56 -13.73 30.56 39.77
C ALA A 56 -15.13 30.78 39.13
N GLY A 57 -16.16 30.30 39.85
CA GLY A 57 -17.49 30.87 39.71
C GLY A 57 -18.60 30.07 40.38
N ALA A 58 -18.95 30.49 41.60
CA ALA A 58 -20.24 30.30 42.27
C ALA A 58 -20.71 28.88 42.62
N GLY A 59 -20.97 28.70 43.91
CA GLY A 59 -21.34 27.43 44.51
C GLY A 59 -22.74 26.95 44.15
N LEU A 60 -22.93 25.65 44.29
CA LEU A 60 -24.19 25.02 44.65
C LEU A 60 -23.89 23.86 45.60
N THR A 61 -24.72 23.84 46.63
CA THR A 61 -24.89 22.90 47.73
C THR A 61 -24.94 21.44 47.25
N GLU A 62 -24.56 20.51 48.12
CA GLU A 62 -25.47 19.50 48.71
C GLU A 62 -24.76 18.18 49.05
N GLN A 63 -25.01 17.74 50.28
CA GLN A 63 -24.48 16.55 50.90
C GLN A 63 -24.71 15.29 50.05
N ALA A 64 -23.63 14.61 49.68
CA ALA A 64 -23.69 13.21 49.29
C ALA A 64 -22.87 12.38 50.27
N SER A 65 -23.59 11.82 51.25
CA SER A 65 -23.14 10.79 52.18
C SER A 65 -22.53 9.61 51.40
N LYS A 66 -21.20 9.56 51.30
CA LYS A 66 -20.49 8.45 50.67
C LYS A 66 -20.31 7.34 51.71
N ARG A 67 -21.31 6.47 51.82
CA ARG A 67 -21.14 5.14 52.42
C ARG A 67 -20.00 4.45 51.66
N THR A 68 -18.88 4.25 52.34
CA THR A 68 -17.77 3.46 51.80
C THR A 68 -18.18 2.00 51.85
N MET A 69 -18.74 1.49 50.75
CA MET A 69 -18.79 0.05 50.52
C MET A 69 -17.42 -0.37 50.03
N VAL A 70 -16.65 -1.04 50.88
CA VAL A 70 -15.46 -1.78 50.44
C VAL A 70 -15.98 -3.01 49.69
N ALA A 71 -15.83 -3.01 48.37
CA ALA A 71 -16.04 -4.21 47.57
C ALA A 71 -14.95 -5.23 47.93
N PRO A 72 -15.28 -6.52 48.13
CA PRO A 72 -14.27 -7.56 48.26
C PRO A 72 -13.36 -7.55 47.03
N ALA A 73 -12.04 -7.51 47.25
CA ALA A 73 -11.09 -7.65 46.16
C ALA A 73 -11.27 -9.03 45.50
N PRO A 74 -11.22 -9.14 44.16
CA PRO A 74 -11.23 -10.44 43.51
C PRO A 74 -9.99 -11.22 43.94
N THR A 75 -10.18 -12.35 44.60
CA THR A 75 -9.14 -13.35 44.81
C THR A 75 -8.85 -14.00 43.46
N PHE A 76 -7.71 -13.67 42.88
CA PHE A 76 -7.20 -14.40 41.73
C PHE A 76 -6.64 -15.74 42.24
N ASP A 77 -7.42 -16.81 42.05
CA ASP A 77 -6.90 -18.16 42.19
C ASP A 77 -5.77 -18.31 41.17
N THR A 78 -4.54 -18.33 41.67
CA THR A 78 -3.37 -18.76 40.90
C THR A 78 -3.44 -20.28 40.77
N SER A 79 -4.43 -20.75 40.02
CA SER A 79 -4.41 -22.10 39.46
C SER A 79 -3.38 -22.05 38.35
N ALA A 80 -2.23 -22.66 38.63
CA ALA A 80 -1.19 -22.96 37.66
C ALA A 80 -1.87 -23.51 36.40
N SER A 81 -1.96 -22.68 35.37
CA SER A 81 -2.44 -23.10 34.07
C SER A 81 -1.31 -23.92 33.48
N ASP A 82 -1.58 -25.21 33.41
CA ASP A 82 -0.85 -26.22 32.66
C ASP A 82 -0.20 -25.60 31.42
N ASP A 83 1.11 -25.83 31.34
CA ASP A 83 1.94 -25.68 30.14
C ASP A 83 1.35 -26.54 29.02
N THR A 84 0.29 -26.01 28.42
CA THR A 84 -0.37 -26.56 27.27
C THR A 84 0.42 -26.06 26.07
N THR A 85 1.61 -26.65 25.87
CA THR A 85 2.39 -26.55 24.64
C THR A 85 1.68 -27.34 23.51
N GLN A 86 0.38 -27.09 23.31
CA GLN A 86 -0.34 -27.41 22.08
C GLN A 86 0.23 -26.46 21.04
N GLY A 87 0.95 -27.01 20.05
CA GLY A 87 1.71 -26.30 19.03
C GLY A 87 1.15 -24.92 18.66
N GLN A 88 1.69 -23.89 19.30
CA GLN A 88 1.43 -22.51 18.91
C GLN A 88 2.08 -22.30 17.55
N GLU A 89 1.26 -22.26 16.50
CA GLU A 89 1.71 -21.75 15.20
C GLU A 89 2.27 -20.34 15.40
N ARG A 90 3.56 -20.19 15.15
CA ARG A 90 4.25 -18.90 15.30
C ARG A 90 4.00 -18.09 14.04
N LEU A 91 3.36 -16.94 14.21
CA LEU A 91 3.26 -15.95 13.14
C LEU A 91 4.63 -15.29 12.93
N ILE A 92 5.16 -15.38 11.70
CA ILE A 92 6.41 -14.74 11.30
C ILE A 92 6.09 -13.54 10.42
N ILE A 93 6.55 -12.35 10.83
CA ILE A 93 6.44 -11.12 10.05
C ILE A 93 7.85 -10.64 9.74
N LYS A 94 8.17 -10.45 8.46
CA LYS A 94 9.42 -9.84 8.00
C LYS A 94 9.14 -8.45 7.43
N THR A 95 10.00 -7.49 7.78
CA THR A 95 9.93 -6.11 7.30
C THR A 95 11.27 -5.73 6.70
N GLY A 96 11.25 -5.15 5.51
CA GLY A 96 12.42 -4.66 4.82
C GLY A 96 12.19 -3.24 4.27
N THR A 97 13.27 -2.51 4.07
CA THR A 97 13.25 -1.20 3.42
C THR A 97 14.35 -1.19 2.37
N ILE A 98 13.98 -0.79 1.15
CA ILE A 98 14.87 -0.77 0.00
C ILE A 98 14.80 0.62 -0.61
N ALA A 99 15.96 1.19 -0.95
CA ALA A 99 16.07 2.42 -1.73
C ALA A 99 16.79 2.11 -3.03
N ILE A 100 16.18 2.46 -4.16
CA ILE A 100 16.73 2.25 -5.50
C ILE A 100 16.65 3.54 -6.31
N VAL A 101 17.68 3.77 -7.14
CA VAL A 101 17.68 4.84 -8.14
C VAL A 101 17.21 4.23 -9.45
N VAL A 102 16.24 4.86 -10.08
CA VAL A 102 15.62 4.40 -11.32
C VAL A 102 15.64 5.51 -12.37
N GLU A 103 15.61 5.13 -13.64
CA GLU A 103 15.58 6.09 -14.75
C GLU A 103 14.23 6.81 -14.83
N GLU A 104 13.13 6.07 -14.71
CA GLU A 104 11.76 6.59 -14.81
C GLU A 104 10.90 6.11 -13.64
N VAL A 105 10.50 7.06 -12.79
CA VAL A 105 9.78 6.76 -11.54
C VAL A 105 8.40 6.17 -11.80
N GLY A 106 7.66 6.69 -12.78
CA GLY A 106 6.32 6.18 -13.12
C GLY A 106 6.34 4.72 -13.55
N LEU A 107 7.28 4.36 -14.43
CA LEU A 107 7.46 2.97 -14.88
C LEU A 107 7.90 2.06 -13.72
N ALA A 108 8.78 2.54 -12.85
CA ALA A 108 9.22 1.77 -11.69
C ALA A 108 8.08 1.48 -10.71
N VAL A 109 7.18 2.45 -10.48
CA VAL A 109 5.99 2.25 -9.63
C VAL A 109 5.11 1.12 -10.18
N GLU A 110 4.81 1.14 -11.48
CA GLU A 110 4.03 0.07 -12.10
C GLU A 110 4.72 -1.29 -12.05
N GLN A 111 6.06 -1.31 -12.20
CA GLN A 111 6.84 -2.55 -12.10
C GLN A 111 6.81 -3.13 -10.69
N VAL A 112 6.95 -2.29 -9.65
CA VAL A 112 6.85 -2.72 -8.24
C VAL A 112 5.46 -3.25 -7.92
N GLN A 113 4.40 -2.61 -8.43
CA GLN A 113 3.03 -3.09 -8.26
C GLN A 113 2.86 -4.48 -8.90
N ARG A 114 3.26 -4.64 -10.17
CA ARG A 114 3.20 -5.93 -10.87
C ARG A 114 4.05 -7.00 -10.18
N PHE A 115 5.21 -6.62 -9.64
CA PHE A 115 6.06 -7.51 -8.86
C PHE A 115 5.31 -8.04 -7.63
N ALA A 116 4.69 -7.17 -6.83
CA ALA A 116 3.91 -7.58 -5.66
C ALA A 116 2.76 -8.50 -6.05
N GLU A 117 1.96 -8.13 -7.05
CA GLU A 117 0.82 -8.93 -7.54
C GLU A 117 1.26 -10.33 -8.02
N SER A 118 2.38 -10.43 -8.74
CA SER A 118 2.92 -11.70 -9.22
C SER A 118 3.38 -12.65 -8.10
N HIS A 119 3.62 -12.13 -6.90
CA HIS A 119 4.01 -12.90 -5.71
C HIS A 119 2.86 -13.04 -4.71
N ASN A 120 1.60 -12.92 -5.15
CA ASN A 120 0.40 -12.96 -4.29
C ASN A 120 0.42 -11.88 -3.19
N GLY A 121 1.11 -10.78 -3.45
CA GLY A 121 1.14 -9.59 -2.60
C GLY A 121 0.22 -8.49 -3.10
N PHE A 122 0.25 -7.36 -2.38
CA PHE A 122 -0.54 -6.18 -2.71
C PHE A 122 0.13 -4.90 -2.22
N VAL A 123 -0.26 -3.78 -2.84
CA VAL A 123 0.18 -2.43 -2.46
C VAL A 123 -0.65 -1.93 -1.29
N VAL A 124 0.01 -1.51 -0.22
CA VAL A 124 -0.60 -0.88 0.96
C VAL A 124 -0.70 0.63 0.77
N SER A 125 0.38 1.24 0.26
CA SER A 125 0.44 2.67 -0.03
C SER A 125 1.38 2.92 -1.21
N SER A 126 1.08 3.95 -1.99
CA SER A 126 1.91 4.43 -3.10
C SER A 126 1.78 5.94 -3.18
N ASN A 127 2.87 6.65 -2.91
CA ASN A 127 2.94 8.10 -2.96
C ASN A 127 4.01 8.51 -3.96
N ALA A 128 3.60 9.24 -5.00
CA ALA A 128 4.52 9.79 -6.00
C ALA A 128 4.63 11.31 -5.82
N TYR A 129 5.86 11.80 -5.82
CA TYR A 129 6.18 13.22 -5.71
C TYR A 129 6.90 13.65 -6.99
N ASN A 130 6.22 14.43 -7.80
CA ASN A 130 6.75 15.01 -9.03
C ASN A 130 7.22 16.46 -8.85
N THR A 131 7.23 16.95 -7.61
CA THR A 131 7.61 18.31 -7.26
C THR A 131 9.06 18.36 -6.77
N GLY A 132 9.84 19.33 -7.25
CA GLY A 132 11.24 19.53 -6.85
C GLY A 132 12.25 19.30 -7.97
N ILE A 133 13.48 18.93 -7.59
CA ILE A 133 14.62 18.78 -8.52
C ILE A 133 14.58 17.43 -9.25
N ALA A 134 14.05 16.38 -8.61
CA ALA A 134 13.93 15.05 -9.19
C ALA A 134 12.64 14.36 -8.72
N PRO A 135 11.96 13.60 -9.60
CA PRO A 135 10.80 12.81 -9.21
C PRO A 135 11.22 11.71 -8.23
N ARG A 136 10.31 11.37 -7.30
CA ARG A 136 10.51 10.27 -6.35
C ARG A 136 9.18 9.58 -6.04
N ALA A 137 9.24 8.32 -5.64
CA ALA A 137 8.07 7.59 -5.16
C ALA A 137 8.41 6.79 -3.90
N GLU A 138 7.40 6.62 -3.05
CA GLU A 138 7.44 5.79 -1.86
C GLU A 138 6.29 4.78 -1.95
N ILE A 139 6.63 3.49 -1.87
CA ILE A 139 5.67 2.40 -2.04
C ILE A 139 5.85 1.42 -0.88
N THR A 140 4.74 1.08 -0.23
CA THR A 140 4.70 -0.01 0.75
C THR A 140 3.92 -1.17 0.16
N ILE A 141 4.53 -2.35 0.11
CA ILE A 141 3.89 -3.59 -0.33
C ILE A 141 3.89 -4.64 0.78
N ARG A 142 2.93 -5.55 0.72
CA ARG A 142 2.89 -6.77 1.52
C ARG A 142 2.95 -7.98 0.59
N VAL A 143 3.78 -8.94 0.93
CA VAL A 143 3.91 -10.22 0.21
C VAL A 143 3.91 -11.37 1.23
N PRO A 144 3.56 -12.60 0.83
CA PRO A 144 3.75 -13.79 1.65
C PRO A 144 5.20 -13.92 2.15
N VAL A 145 5.38 -14.40 3.39
CA VAL A 145 6.72 -14.48 4.02
C VAL A 145 7.66 -15.44 3.28
N GLU A 146 7.11 -16.41 2.55
CA GLU A 146 7.82 -17.39 1.73
C GLU A 146 8.48 -16.78 0.48
N THR A 147 8.06 -15.59 0.05
CA THR A 147 8.61 -14.88 -1.11
C THR A 147 9.43 -13.63 -0.74
N PHE A 148 9.70 -13.43 0.56
CA PHE A 148 10.37 -12.21 1.03
C PHE A 148 11.89 -12.21 0.80
N ASP A 149 12.52 -13.39 0.76
CA ASP A 149 13.99 -13.54 0.62
C ASP A 149 14.45 -13.70 -0.84
#